data_AF-A0A557SY55-F1
#
_entry.id   AF-A0A557SY55-F1
#
_cell.length_a   1.000
_cell.length_b   1.000
_cell.length_c   1.000
_cell.angle_alpha   90.00
_cell.angle_beta   90.00
_cell.angle_gamma   90.00
#
_symmetry.space_group_name_H-M   'P 1'
#
loop_
_entity.id
_entity.type
_entity.pdbx_description
1 polymer ?
#
loop_
_entity_poly.entity_id
_entity_poly.type
_entity_poly.pdbx_seq_one_letter_code
_entity_poly.pdbx_strand_id
1 'polypeptide(L)'
;MELDSIDFILSHFRSPTAGFPRKMMTKSSNGLISINSKGEILQRCREADYKECLINAYPEILELNGMLIQSPNLILIDLDLSLCTSCVYPIRKLDYLLKQTLRQIKKDINGQPTVLWTGNGYHIYLPVQIPILDNEFEFSKERFQNLFSLNNRYYEYYMSEVFMQFAEKYLIGGKSDLLHMLRYTNCMVRIPDTYNMDSLNKGLSLEKSQVKILQEWDGNIMDIKPLIQEFKIWLAKQ
;
A
#
# COMPACT_ATOMS: atom_id res chain seq x y z
N MET A 1 6.42 -0.13 -21.57
CA MET A 1 5.31 0.32 -20.70
C MET A 1 4.29 1.05 -21.54
N GLU A 2 3.08 0.55 -21.56
CA GLU A 2 1.96 1.16 -22.29
C GLU A 2 1.14 2.02 -21.30
N LEU A 3 0.24 2.86 -21.83
CA LEU A 3 -0.67 3.65 -21.01
C LEU A 3 -1.55 2.75 -20.10
N ASP A 4 -1.74 1.50 -20.51
CA ASP A 4 -2.54 0.47 -19.85
C ASP A 4 -2.00 0.09 -18.47
N SER A 5 -0.67 -0.01 -18.30
CA SER A 5 -0.06 -0.31 -16.99
C SER A 5 -0.32 0.81 -15.96
N ILE A 6 -0.37 2.07 -16.43
CA ILE A 6 -0.69 3.23 -15.60
C ILE A 6 -2.19 3.28 -15.29
N ASP A 7 -3.05 3.07 -16.31
CA ASP A 7 -4.51 3.00 -16.09
C ASP A 7 -4.87 1.90 -15.11
N PHE A 8 -4.23 0.75 -15.23
CA PHE A 8 -4.40 -0.37 -14.33
C PHE A 8 -4.12 0.03 -12.89
N ILE A 9 -3.00 0.68 -12.59
CA ILE A 9 -2.72 1.13 -11.21
C ILE A 9 -3.68 2.23 -10.75
N LEU A 10 -3.97 3.21 -11.60
CA LEU A 10 -4.86 4.30 -11.25
C LEU A 10 -6.31 3.83 -10.99
N SER A 11 -6.74 2.72 -11.60
CA SER A 11 -8.06 2.11 -11.38
C SER A 11 -8.26 1.60 -9.94
N HIS A 12 -7.16 1.37 -9.21
CA HIS A 12 -7.19 0.97 -7.80
C HIS A 12 -7.45 2.15 -6.86
N PHE A 13 -7.23 3.39 -7.33
CA PHE A 13 -7.32 4.57 -6.48
C PHE A 13 -8.72 5.17 -6.49
N ARG A 14 -9.54 4.79 -5.51
CA ARG A 14 -10.93 5.26 -5.40
C ARG A 14 -11.07 6.45 -4.44
N SER A 15 -10.48 7.59 -4.76
CA SER A 15 -10.66 8.81 -3.95
C SER A 15 -11.91 9.61 -4.38
N PRO A 16 -12.76 10.08 -3.44
CA PRO A 16 -13.85 11.02 -3.75
C PRO A 16 -13.36 12.32 -4.41
N THR A 17 -12.11 12.70 -4.14
CA THR A 17 -11.44 13.90 -4.71
C THR A 17 -10.49 13.51 -5.85
N ALA A 18 -10.88 12.50 -6.65
CA ALA A 18 -10.06 11.82 -7.63
C ALA A 18 -9.08 12.72 -8.41
N GLY A 19 -7.84 12.23 -8.45
CA GLY A 19 -6.90 12.52 -9.52
C GLY A 19 -5.53 12.81 -8.98
N PHE A 20 -5.32 14.07 -8.62
CA PHE A 20 -4.02 14.72 -8.52
C PHE A 20 -4.15 16.02 -7.70
N PRO A 21 -3.05 16.62 -7.22
CA PRO A 21 -1.67 16.14 -7.33
C PRO A 21 -1.41 14.88 -6.49
N ARG A 22 -0.43 14.08 -6.93
CA ARG A 22 0.08 12.91 -6.21
C ARG A 22 1.60 13.02 -6.10
N LYS A 23 2.16 12.40 -5.06
CA LYS A 23 3.60 12.17 -5.01
C LYS A 23 3.98 10.99 -5.91
N MET A 24 5.11 11.11 -6.59
CA MET A 24 5.74 10.09 -7.41
C MET A 24 7.23 10.03 -7.10
N MET A 25 7.83 8.87 -7.29
CA MET A 25 9.28 8.68 -7.28
C MET A 25 9.70 7.96 -8.55
N THR A 26 10.88 8.30 -9.05
CA THR A 26 11.59 7.64 -10.15
C THR A 26 13.07 7.54 -9.79
N LYS A 27 13.85 6.76 -10.54
CA LYS A 27 15.31 6.76 -10.41
C LYS A 27 15.91 8.17 -10.59
N SER A 28 15.34 8.98 -11.48
CA SER A 28 15.88 10.30 -11.84
C SER A 28 15.45 11.42 -10.88
N SER A 29 14.52 11.17 -9.95
CA SER A 29 14.04 12.17 -9.00
C SER A 29 14.85 12.17 -7.71
N ASN A 30 15.19 13.36 -7.20
CA ASN A 30 15.78 13.51 -5.86
C ASN A 30 14.68 13.53 -4.79
N GLY A 31 14.07 12.37 -4.53
CA GLY A 31 12.95 12.19 -3.60
C GLY A 31 11.58 12.26 -4.26
N LEU A 32 10.54 12.46 -3.44
CA LEU A 32 9.14 12.50 -3.88
C LEU A 32 8.83 13.80 -4.63
N ILE A 33 8.34 13.68 -5.86
CA ILE A 33 7.93 14.81 -6.70
C ILE A 33 6.41 14.85 -6.87
N SER A 34 5.85 16.05 -6.98
CA SER A 34 4.44 16.25 -7.32
C SER A 34 4.19 16.03 -8.80
N ILE A 35 3.13 15.29 -9.11
CA ILE A 35 2.63 15.07 -10.47
C ILE A 35 1.15 15.43 -10.55
N ASN A 36 0.74 16.04 -11.66
CA ASN A 36 -0.61 16.57 -11.83
C ASN A 36 -1.47 15.82 -12.84
N SER A 37 -0.91 14.83 -13.55
CA SER A 37 -1.63 14.08 -14.56
C SER A 37 -1.04 12.71 -14.85
N LYS A 38 -1.84 11.86 -15.49
CA LYS A 38 -1.38 10.58 -16.06
C LYS A 38 -0.26 10.77 -17.08
N GLY A 39 -0.34 11.82 -17.89
CA GLY A 39 0.68 12.15 -18.90
C GLY A 39 2.04 12.42 -18.25
N GLU A 40 2.05 13.14 -17.12
CA GLU A 40 3.26 13.37 -16.34
C GLU A 40 3.84 12.06 -15.81
N ILE A 41 3.02 11.11 -15.30
CA ILE A 41 3.53 9.80 -14.86
C ILE A 41 4.33 9.12 -15.98
N LEU A 42 3.74 9.01 -17.17
CA LEU A 42 4.36 8.36 -18.31
C LEU A 42 5.67 9.07 -18.71
N GLN A 43 5.63 10.40 -18.76
CA GLN A 43 6.79 11.22 -19.09
C GLN A 43 7.93 11.01 -18.09
N ARG A 44 7.65 11.05 -16.79
CA ARG A 44 8.65 10.83 -15.73
C ARG A 44 9.23 9.42 -15.79
N CYS A 45 8.40 8.41 -16.03
CA CYS A 45 8.89 7.05 -16.20
C CYS A 45 9.78 6.89 -17.43
N ARG A 46 9.45 7.52 -18.56
CA ARG A 46 10.31 7.53 -19.75
C ARG A 46 11.67 8.18 -19.49
N GLU A 47 11.66 9.35 -18.84
CA GLU A 47 12.88 10.07 -18.45
C GLU A 47 13.79 9.25 -17.51
N ALA A 48 13.19 8.35 -16.72
CA ALA A 48 13.91 7.45 -15.82
C ALA A 48 14.25 6.09 -16.44
N ASP A 49 14.03 5.89 -17.75
CA ASP A 49 14.17 4.59 -18.42
C ASP A 49 13.39 3.47 -17.70
N TYR A 50 12.18 3.83 -17.25
CA TYR A 50 11.23 3.00 -16.51
C TYR A 50 11.79 2.39 -15.22
N LYS A 51 12.79 3.02 -14.59
CA LYS A 51 13.41 2.53 -13.35
C LYS A 51 12.84 3.26 -12.12
N GLU A 52 12.50 2.47 -11.11
CA GLU A 52 11.97 2.89 -9.81
C GLU A 52 10.75 3.79 -9.90
N CYS A 53 9.82 3.48 -10.81
CA CYS A 53 8.57 4.22 -10.96
C CYS A 53 7.55 3.83 -9.88
N LEU A 54 7.38 4.69 -8.89
CA LEU A 54 6.35 4.55 -7.86
C LEU A 54 5.44 5.76 -7.81
N ILE A 55 4.16 5.54 -7.56
CA ILE A 55 3.17 6.59 -7.36
C ILE A 55 2.48 6.40 -6.02
N ASN A 56 2.19 7.48 -5.32
CA ASN A 56 1.44 7.42 -4.06
C ASN A 56 -0.03 7.07 -4.34
N ALA A 57 -0.55 6.08 -3.61
CA ALA A 57 -1.94 5.66 -3.62
C ALA A 57 -2.93 6.74 -3.17
N TYR A 58 -2.46 7.77 -2.46
CA TYR A 58 -3.25 8.89 -2.00
C TYR A 58 -2.81 10.22 -2.62
N PRO A 59 -3.76 11.16 -2.84
CA PRO A 59 -3.44 12.52 -3.29
C PRO A 59 -2.70 13.29 -2.20
N GLU A 60 -2.02 14.37 -2.59
CA GLU A 60 -1.26 15.20 -1.63
C GLU A 60 -2.15 15.96 -0.65
N ILE A 61 -3.37 16.29 -1.05
CA ILE A 61 -4.32 17.01 -0.21
C ILE A 61 -5.04 16.00 0.67
N LEU A 62 -4.59 15.89 1.92
CA LEU A 62 -5.15 14.99 2.93
C LEU A 62 -6.25 15.64 3.75
N GLU A 63 -6.13 16.94 4.03
CA GLU A 63 -7.05 17.68 4.89
C GLU A 63 -7.68 18.87 4.17
N LEU A 64 -8.91 19.20 4.57
CA LEU A 64 -9.61 20.42 4.21
C LEU A 64 -10.24 21.01 5.47
N ASN A 65 -9.94 22.27 5.77
CA ASN A 65 -10.42 22.97 6.98
C ASN A 65 -10.11 22.20 8.28
N GLY A 66 -8.93 21.55 8.34
CA GLY A 66 -8.49 20.78 9.51
C GLY A 66 -9.19 19.43 9.69
N MET A 67 -9.97 18.98 8.70
CA MET A 67 -10.60 17.65 8.70
C MET A 67 -9.95 16.76 7.64
N LEU A 68 -9.66 15.52 8.01
CA LEU A 68 -9.20 14.50 7.07
C LEU A 68 -10.30 14.22 6.04
N ILE A 69 -9.94 14.28 4.75
CA ILE A 69 -10.86 14.05 3.62
C ILE A 69 -10.54 12.77 2.84
N GLN A 70 -9.46 12.08 3.18
CA GLN A 70 -9.06 10.82 2.53
C GLN A 70 -9.44 9.62 3.39
N SER A 71 -10.25 8.72 2.83
CA SER A 71 -10.52 7.40 3.43
C SER A 71 -9.32 6.46 3.21
N PRO A 72 -9.03 5.50 4.10
CA PRO A 72 -8.01 4.47 3.89
C PRO A 72 -8.52 3.39 2.92
N ASN A 73 -8.78 3.80 1.67
CA ASN A 73 -9.47 3.02 0.62
C ASN A 73 -8.54 2.07 -0.17
N LEU A 74 -7.27 1.99 0.19
CA LEU A 74 -6.34 1.00 -0.35
C LEU A 74 -5.58 0.34 0.80
N ILE A 75 -5.73 -0.97 0.91
CA ILE A 75 -4.85 -1.80 1.73
C ILE A 75 -3.67 -2.21 0.85
N LEU A 76 -2.48 -1.81 1.27
CA LEU A 76 -1.21 -2.22 0.70
C LEU A 76 -0.56 -3.23 1.65
N ILE A 77 -0.21 -4.40 1.13
CA ILE A 77 0.58 -5.39 1.87
C ILE A 77 1.88 -5.59 1.10
N ASP A 78 3.00 -5.43 1.79
CA ASP A 78 4.33 -5.70 1.26
C ASP A 78 4.92 -6.99 1.86
N LEU A 79 5.28 -7.93 0.98
CA LEU A 79 5.95 -9.18 1.32
C LEU A 79 7.34 -9.17 0.68
N ASP A 80 8.33 -8.62 1.37
CA ASP A 80 9.72 -8.57 0.89
C ASP A 80 10.52 -9.82 1.29
N LEU A 81 11.53 -10.17 0.48
CA LEU A 81 12.49 -11.22 0.81
C LEU A 81 13.26 -10.95 2.12
N SER A 82 13.33 -9.70 2.59
CA SER A 82 13.88 -9.31 3.90
C SER A 82 13.16 -9.99 5.07
N LEU A 83 11.88 -10.34 4.93
CA LEU A 83 11.12 -11.13 5.90
C LEU A 83 11.70 -12.54 6.11
N CYS A 84 12.64 -12.95 5.24
CA CYS A 84 13.19 -14.28 5.17
C CYS A 84 14.72 -14.30 5.04
N THR A 85 15.42 -13.32 5.60
CA THR A 85 16.90 -13.24 5.54
C THR A 85 17.62 -14.47 6.07
N SER A 86 17.03 -15.17 7.05
CA SER A 86 17.59 -16.39 7.67
C SER A 86 17.05 -17.70 7.07
N CYS A 87 16.20 -17.63 6.04
CA CYS A 87 15.56 -18.81 5.47
C CYS A 87 16.48 -19.55 4.50
N VAL A 88 16.46 -20.89 4.55
CA VAL A 88 17.17 -21.74 3.58
C VAL A 88 16.59 -21.58 2.16
N TYR A 89 15.27 -21.39 2.05
CA TYR A 89 14.58 -21.18 0.77
C TYR A 89 13.68 -19.92 0.83
N PRO A 90 14.26 -18.71 0.76
CA PRO A 90 13.52 -17.45 0.93
C PRO A 90 12.30 -17.32 0.03
N ILE A 91 12.45 -17.61 -1.27
CA ILE A 91 11.36 -17.52 -2.25
C ILE A 91 10.22 -18.49 -1.91
N ARG A 92 10.52 -19.76 -1.61
CA ARG A 92 9.48 -20.75 -1.26
C ARG A 92 8.69 -20.35 -0.01
N LYS A 93 9.36 -19.73 0.96
CA LYS A 93 8.69 -19.22 2.17
C LYS A 93 7.83 -18.01 1.84
N LEU A 94 8.29 -17.12 0.96
CA LEU A 94 7.53 -15.98 0.51
C LEU A 94 6.26 -16.41 -0.26
N ASP A 95 6.37 -17.41 -1.14
CA ASP A 95 5.23 -18.00 -1.84
C ASP A 95 4.21 -18.61 -0.87
N TYR A 96 4.70 -19.25 0.21
CA TYR A 96 3.85 -19.75 1.27
C TYR A 96 3.15 -18.59 2.00
N LEU A 97 3.85 -17.51 2.34
CA LEU A 97 3.26 -16.33 2.98
C LEU A 97 2.19 -15.70 2.09
N LEU A 98 2.49 -15.47 0.80
CA LEU A 98 1.53 -14.99 -0.18
C LEU A 98 0.25 -15.86 -0.19
N LYS A 99 0.40 -17.18 -0.26
CA LYS A 99 -0.74 -18.12 -0.22
C LYS A 99 -1.55 -18.01 1.07
N GLN A 100 -0.91 -17.82 2.23
CA GLN A 100 -1.61 -17.63 3.50
C GLN A 100 -2.36 -16.29 3.51
N THR A 101 -1.71 -15.21 3.08
CA THR A 101 -2.32 -13.87 3.01
C THR A 101 -3.53 -13.86 2.09
N LEU A 102 -3.43 -14.44 0.89
CA LEU A 102 -4.57 -14.55 -0.04
C LEU A 102 -5.71 -15.39 0.55
N ARG A 103 -5.41 -16.47 1.28
CA ARG A 103 -6.43 -17.25 1.99
C ARG A 103 -7.11 -16.44 3.10
N GLN A 104 -6.37 -15.64 3.84
CA GLN A 104 -6.91 -14.77 4.89
C GLN A 104 -7.83 -13.70 4.29
N ILE A 105 -7.38 -13.02 3.23
CA ILE A 105 -8.20 -12.03 2.49
C ILE A 105 -9.49 -12.69 1.98
N LYS A 106 -9.40 -13.88 1.39
CA LYS A 106 -10.58 -14.59 0.90
C LYS A 106 -11.52 -15.03 2.03
N LYS A 107 -10.98 -15.43 3.18
CA LYS A 107 -11.76 -15.89 4.33
C LYS A 107 -12.51 -14.74 5.00
N ASP A 108 -11.83 -13.63 5.28
CA ASP A 108 -12.36 -12.61 6.18
C ASP A 108 -13.18 -11.55 5.45
N ILE A 109 -12.79 -11.21 4.21
CA ILE A 109 -13.41 -10.12 3.45
C ILE A 109 -13.81 -10.55 2.04
N ASN A 110 -13.74 -11.86 1.75
CA ASN A 110 -14.10 -12.46 0.45
C ASN A 110 -13.42 -11.80 -0.76
N GLY A 111 -12.23 -11.23 -0.55
CA GLY A 111 -11.54 -10.41 -1.54
C GLY A 111 -10.70 -11.18 -2.56
N GLN A 112 -10.47 -10.54 -3.70
CA GLN A 112 -9.47 -10.96 -4.69
C GLN A 112 -8.56 -9.76 -5.03
N PRO A 113 -7.35 -9.65 -4.45
CA PRO A 113 -6.47 -8.52 -4.68
C PRO A 113 -5.78 -8.56 -6.05
N THR A 114 -5.17 -7.43 -6.41
CA THR A 114 -4.05 -7.42 -7.34
C THR A 114 -2.79 -7.90 -6.62
N VAL A 115 -2.02 -8.77 -7.27
CA VAL A 115 -0.72 -9.25 -6.78
C VAL A 115 0.35 -8.90 -7.81
N LEU A 116 1.36 -8.14 -7.39
CA LEU A 116 2.53 -7.82 -8.19
C LEU A 116 3.76 -8.54 -7.67
N TRP A 117 4.54 -9.16 -8.55
CA TRP A 117 5.95 -9.42 -8.29
C TRP A 117 6.73 -8.12 -8.49
N THR A 118 7.57 -7.73 -7.53
CA THR A 118 8.28 -6.44 -7.55
C THR A 118 9.79 -6.58 -7.72
N GLY A 119 10.27 -7.77 -8.08
CA GLY A 119 11.70 -8.06 -8.25
C GLY A 119 12.43 -8.51 -6.99
N ASN A 120 11.89 -8.20 -5.81
CA ASN A 120 12.43 -8.62 -4.50
C ASN A 120 11.34 -9.12 -3.54
N GLY A 121 10.10 -9.24 -4.02
CA GLY A 121 8.97 -9.61 -3.18
C GLY A 121 7.63 -9.51 -3.91
N TYR A 122 6.57 -9.58 -3.12
CA TYR A 122 5.21 -9.38 -3.59
C TYR A 122 4.62 -8.11 -2.99
N HIS A 123 4.02 -7.27 -3.82
CA HIS A 123 3.07 -6.28 -3.32
C HIS A 123 1.65 -6.78 -3.62
N ILE A 124 0.76 -6.61 -2.65
CA ILE A 124 -0.65 -6.96 -2.79
C ILE A 124 -1.46 -5.67 -2.60
N TYR A 125 -2.28 -5.34 -3.60
CA TYR A 125 -3.11 -4.14 -3.61
C TYR A 125 -4.58 -4.53 -3.52
N LEU A 126 -5.26 -3.96 -2.54
CA LEU A 126 -6.64 -4.30 -2.24
C LEU A 126 -7.48 -3.04 -2.06
N PRO A 127 -8.17 -2.57 -3.13
CA PRO A 127 -9.10 -1.46 -3.05
C PRO A 127 -10.29 -1.80 -2.15
N VAL A 128 -10.56 -0.96 -1.16
CA VAL A 128 -11.62 -1.17 -0.15
C VAL A 128 -12.47 0.08 0.01
N GLN A 129 -13.71 -0.11 0.47
CA GLN A 129 -14.58 1.01 0.82
C GLN A 129 -14.69 1.10 2.34
N ILE A 130 -14.09 2.14 2.90
CA ILE A 130 -14.05 2.41 4.35
C ILE A 130 -14.42 3.88 4.55
N PRO A 131 -15.23 4.22 5.56
CA PRO A 131 -15.38 5.63 5.95
C PRO A 131 -14.03 6.22 6.40
N ILE A 132 -13.97 7.54 6.45
CA ILE A 132 -12.82 8.24 7.05
C ILE A 132 -12.92 8.02 8.55
N LEU A 133 -12.11 7.13 9.11
CA LEU A 133 -12.26 6.69 10.50
C LEU A 133 -12.08 7.85 11.48
N ASP A 134 -11.24 8.83 11.14
CA ASP A 134 -11.02 10.03 11.95
C ASP A 134 -12.27 10.92 12.09
N ASN A 135 -13.25 10.77 11.20
CA ASN A 135 -14.53 11.49 11.25
C ASN A 135 -15.62 10.71 12.01
N GLU A 136 -15.34 9.47 12.42
CA GLU A 136 -16.28 8.61 13.12
C GLU A 136 -16.05 8.69 14.64
N PHE A 137 -17.10 9.02 15.39
CA PHE A 137 -17.00 9.23 16.85
C PHE A 137 -16.39 8.04 17.61
N GLU A 138 -16.70 6.82 17.19
CA GLU A 138 -16.18 5.60 17.83
C GLU A 138 -14.66 5.41 17.67
N PHE A 139 -14.06 6.11 16.71
CA PHE A 139 -12.65 6.06 16.36
C PHE A 139 -11.90 7.33 16.76
N SER A 140 -12.55 8.25 17.50
CA SER A 140 -11.92 9.48 17.99
C SER A 140 -10.66 9.20 18.82
N LYS A 141 -9.59 9.94 18.55
CA LYS A 141 -8.30 9.86 19.27
C LYS A 141 -8.46 10.05 20.78
N GLU A 142 -9.44 10.85 21.22
CA GLU A 142 -9.73 11.10 22.63
C GLU A 142 -10.12 9.82 23.40
N ARG A 143 -10.65 8.81 22.70
CA ARG A 143 -11.01 7.51 23.29
C ARG A 143 -9.80 6.59 23.46
N PHE A 144 -8.68 6.91 22.81
CA PHE A 144 -7.47 6.08 22.73
C PHE A 144 -6.21 6.89 23.10
N GLN A 145 -6.28 7.67 24.19
CA GLN A 145 -5.22 8.63 24.58
C GLN A 145 -3.84 7.98 24.72
N ASN A 146 -3.77 6.74 25.23
CA ASN A 146 -2.50 6.01 25.36
C ASN A 146 -1.85 5.73 24.00
N LEU A 147 -2.67 5.38 23.01
CA LEU A 147 -2.24 5.08 21.64
C LEU A 147 -1.68 6.33 20.95
N PHE A 148 -2.29 7.49 21.18
CA PHE A 148 -1.88 8.78 20.61
C PHE A 148 -1.11 9.66 21.61
N SER A 149 -0.47 9.06 22.62
CA SER A 149 0.36 9.81 23.57
C SER A 149 1.72 10.17 22.95
N LEU A 150 2.35 11.24 23.45
CA LEU A 150 3.66 11.74 22.95
C LEU A 150 4.77 10.68 22.89
N ASN A 151 4.70 9.67 23.76
CA ASN A 151 5.71 8.61 23.84
C ASN A 151 5.33 7.36 23.01
N ASN A 152 4.17 7.37 22.34
CA ASN A 152 3.72 6.27 21.51
C ASN A 152 4.10 6.51 20.04
N ARG A 153 4.44 5.44 19.33
CA ARG A 153 4.77 5.50 17.90
C ARG A 153 3.64 6.08 17.03
N TYR A 154 2.40 6.05 17.52
CA TYR A 154 1.23 6.55 16.79
C TYR A 154 0.85 8.00 17.09
N TYR A 155 1.64 8.74 17.88
CA TYR A 155 1.35 10.13 18.29
C TYR A 155 0.85 11.03 17.14
N GLU A 156 1.56 11.03 16.00
CA GLU A 156 1.26 11.90 14.85
C GLU A 156 0.40 11.25 13.77
N TYR A 157 -0.13 10.05 14.01
CA TYR A 157 -0.89 9.31 13.00
C TYR A 157 -2.36 9.68 13.01
N TYR A 158 -3.01 9.62 11.86
CA TYR A 158 -4.47 9.52 11.80
C TYR A 158 -4.91 8.12 12.23
N MET A 159 -6.11 7.99 12.80
CA MET A 159 -6.69 6.68 13.12
C MET A 159 -6.80 5.81 11.86
N SER A 160 -7.11 6.43 10.72
CA SER A 160 -7.14 5.76 9.42
C SER A 160 -5.78 5.19 9.00
N GLU A 161 -4.67 5.85 9.33
CA GLU A 161 -3.32 5.32 9.06
C GLU A 161 -2.94 4.18 10.03
N VAL A 162 -3.38 4.28 11.30
CA VAL A 162 -3.25 3.17 12.25
C VAL A 162 -4.00 1.95 11.73
N PHE A 163 -5.20 2.14 11.17
CA PHE A 163 -5.96 1.08 10.51
C PHE A 163 -5.20 0.50 9.31
N MET A 164 -4.58 1.31 8.46
CA MET A 164 -3.79 0.80 7.31
C MET A 164 -2.70 -0.17 7.76
N GLN A 165 -1.95 0.18 8.81
CA GLN A 165 -0.93 -0.70 9.38
C GLN A 165 -1.51 -1.93 10.08
N PHE A 166 -2.64 -1.77 10.78
CA PHE A 166 -3.34 -2.90 11.37
C PHE A 166 -3.79 -3.90 10.29
N ALA A 167 -4.42 -3.42 9.22
CA ALA A 167 -4.95 -4.23 8.14
C ALA A 167 -3.84 -5.06 7.47
N GLU A 168 -2.70 -4.41 7.16
CA GLU A 168 -1.52 -5.10 6.65
C GLU A 168 -1.08 -6.23 7.59
N LYS A 169 -0.86 -5.90 8.86
CA LYS A 169 -0.39 -6.85 9.90
C LYS A 169 -1.36 -7.98 10.13
N TYR A 170 -2.65 -7.70 10.16
CA TYR A 170 -3.70 -8.66 10.41
C TYR A 170 -3.77 -9.67 9.26
N LEU A 171 -3.83 -9.20 8.02
CA LEU A 171 -4.04 -10.05 6.84
C LEU A 171 -2.86 -10.98 6.53
N ILE A 172 -1.65 -10.64 6.97
CA ILE A 172 -0.46 -11.51 6.87
C ILE A 172 -0.24 -12.39 8.11
N GLY A 173 -1.15 -12.34 9.09
CA GLY A 173 -1.08 -13.13 10.32
C GLY A 173 0.05 -12.69 11.27
N GLY A 174 0.30 -11.38 11.37
CA GLY A 174 1.26 -10.77 12.29
C GLY A 174 2.72 -10.83 11.84
N LYS A 175 3.00 -11.23 10.60
CA LYS A 175 4.35 -11.48 10.07
C LYS A 175 4.94 -10.30 9.26
N SER A 176 4.48 -9.07 9.51
CA SER A 176 4.96 -7.86 8.82
C SER A 176 6.38 -7.53 9.24
N ASP A 177 7.08 -6.81 8.39
CA ASP A 177 8.18 -5.96 8.86
C ASP A 177 7.62 -4.92 9.85
N LEU A 178 8.21 -4.85 11.05
CA LEU A 178 7.82 -3.88 12.06
C LEU A 178 8.19 -2.45 11.67
N LEU A 179 9.11 -2.29 10.72
CA LEU A 179 9.59 -1.01 10.22
C LEU A 179 8.71 -0.43 9.10
N HIS A 180 7.84 -1.23 8.48
CA HIS A 180 6.91 -0.74 7.48
C HIS A 180 5.77 0.03 8.16
N MET A 181 5.89 1.36 8.15
CA MET A 181 4.94 2.28 8.75
C MET A 181 4.16 3.01 7.67
N LEU A 182 3.17 2.32 7.12
CA LEU A 182 2.26 2.90 6.13
C LEU A 182 1.51 4.11 6.69
N ARG A 183 1.48 5.15 5.86
CA ARG A 183 0.81 6.45 6.02
C ARG A 183 0.24 6.88 4.67
N TYR A 184 -0.64 7.87 4.67
CA TYR A 184 -1.12 8.45 3.42
C TYR A 184 0.02 9.03 2.58
N THR A 185 1.00 9.64 3.23
CA THR A 185 2.11 10.34 2.56
C THR A 185 3.18 9.42 1.97
N ASN A 186 3.21 8.14 2.35
CA ASN A 186 4.25 7.19 1.92
C ASN A 186 3.70 5.85 1.38
N CYS A 187 2.39 5.74 1.12
CA CYS A 187 1.78 4.55 0.51
C CYS A 187 2.12 4.46 -0.99
N MET A 188 3.38 4.17 -1.31
CA MET A 188 3.91 4.14 -2.66
C MET A 188 3.65 2.78 -3.31
N VAL A 189 2.96 2.78 -4.45
CA VAL A 189 2.73 1.58 -5.26
C VAL A 189 3.62 1.59 -6.49
N ARG A 190 4.06 0.41 -6.91
CA ARG A 190 4.90 0.25 -8.10
C ARG A 190 4.02 0.18 -9.35
N ILE A 191 4.49 0.78 -10.43
CA ILE A 191 3.82 0.72 -11.73
C ILE A 191 4.27 -0.57 -12.46
N PRO A 192 3.36 -1.44 -12.94
CA PRO A 192 3.71 -2.60 -13.74
C PRO A 192 4.53 -2.24 -14.99
N ASP A 193 5.34 -3.18 -15.46
CA ASP A 193 6.23 -3.00 -16.62
C ASP A 193 7.33 -1.94 -16.42
N THR A 194 7.62 -1.63 -15.16
CA THR A 194 8.77 -0.85 -14.72
C THR A 194 9.76 -1.75 -13.97
N TYR A 195 10.92 -1.22 -13.61
CA TYR A 195 12.02 -2.00 -13.03
C TYR A 195 12.37 -1.55 -11.62
N ASN A 196 12.51 -2.49 -10.70
CA ASN A 196 13.00 -2.23 -9.35
C ASN A 196 14.52 -1.99 -9.35
N MET A 197 14.93 -0.80 -8.93
CA MET A 197 16.33 -0.38 -8.93
C MET A 197 17.16 -1.14 -7.89
N ASP A 198 16.59 -1.54 -6.76
CA ASP A 198 17.31 -2.33 -5.75
C ASP A 198 17.71 -3.70 -6.30
N SER A 199 16.81 -4.33 -7.06
CA SER A 199 17.09 -5.60 -7.76
C SER A 199 18.21 -5.41 -8.79
N LEU A 200 18.19 -4.32 -9.57
CA LEU A 200 19.23 -4.01 -10.56
C LEU A 200 20.59 -3.71 -9.90
N ASN A 201 20.60 -2.95 -8.80
CA ASN A 201 21.80 -2.63 -8.03
C ASN A 201 22.45 -3.89 -7.43
N LYS A 202 21.65 -4.92 -7.12
CA LYS A 202 22.11 -6.25 -6.71
C LYS A 202 22.60 -7.12 -7.87
N GLY A 203 22.63 -6.60 -9.10
CA GLY A 203 23.11 -7.30 -10.30
C GLY A 203 22.10 -8.24 -10.95
N LEU A 204 20.80 -8.15 -10.59
CA LEU A 204 19.77 -8.94 -11.26
C LEU A 204 19.49 -8.42 -12.67
N SER A 205 19.07 -9.31 -13.57
CA SER A 205 18.69 -8.94 -14.94
C SER A 205 17.42 -8.08 -14.96
N LEU A 206 17.22 -7.33 -16.06
CA LEU A 206 16.00 -6.56 -16.29
C LEU A 206 14.75 -7.42 -16.09
N GLU A 207 14.74 -8.64 -16.65
CA GLU A 207 13.64 -9.59 -16.53
C GLU A 207 13.29 -9.95 -15.08
N LYS A 208 14.31 -10.11 -14.22
CA LYS A 208 14.13 -10.42 -12.80
C LYS A 208 13.72 -9.21 -11.97
N SER A 209 14.14 -8.01 -12.38
CA SER A 209 13.80 -6.74 -11.73
C SER A 209 12.43 -6.17 -12.13
N GLN A 210 11.83 -6.70 -13.20
CA GLN A 210 10.57 -6.17 -13.73
C GLN A 210 9.43 -6.38 -12.74
N VAL A 211 8.62 -5.34 -12.59
CA VAL A 211 7.35 -5.37 -11.86
C VAL A 211 6.31 -6.06 -12.73
N LYS A 212 5.80 -7.21 -12.30
CA LYS A 212 4.89 -8.07 -13.08
C LYS A 212 3.57 -8.27 -12.35
N ILE A 213 2.47 -8.15 -13.07
CA ILE A 213 1.15 -8.53 -12.57
C ILE A 213 1.08 -10.07 -12.56
N LEU A 214 0.79 -10.65 -11.40
CA LEU A 214 0.59 -12.09 -11.22
C LEU A 214 -0.88 -12.46 -11.04
N GLN A 215 -1.66 -11.53 -10.50
CA GLN A 215 -3.11 -11.63 -10.32
C GLN A 215 -3.69 -10.23 -10.41
N GLU A 216 -4.81 -10.10 -11.11
CA GLU A 216 -5.58 -8.87 -11.16
C GLU A 216 -6.70 -8.90 -10.11
N TRP A 217 -6.96 -7.72 -9.53
CA TRP A 217 -8.17 -7.47 -8.77
C TRP A 217 -9.40 -7.67 -9.65
N ASP A 218 -10.43 -8.29 -9.09
CA ASP A 218 -11.66 -8.66 -9.79
C ASP A 218 -12.65 -7.49 -10.00
N GLY A 219 -12.27 -6.26 -9.60
CA GLY A 219 -13.10 -5.06 -9.72
C GLY A 219 -14.17 -4.93 -8.63
N ASN A 220 -14.35 -5.94 -7.77
CA ASN A 220 -15.36 -5.94 -6.73
C ASN A 220 -14.88 -5.22 -5.47
N ILE A 221 -15.74 -4.35 -4.91
CA ILE A 221 -15.51 -3.76 -3.60
C ILE A 221 -15.85 -4.79 -2.54
N MET A 222 -14.93 -5.02 -1.61
CA MET A 222 -15.13 -5.95 -0.50
C MET A 222 -15.97 -5.36 0.63
N ASP A 223 -16.70 -6.25 1.31
CA ASP A 223 -17.25 -5.92 2.63
C ASP A 223 -16.14 -5.92 3.67
N ILE A 224 -15.77 -4.72 4.11
CA ILE A 224 -14.69 -4.51 5.07
C ILE A 224 -15.14 -4.62 6.53
N LYS A 225 -16.44 -4.77 6.79
CA LYS A 225 -16.98 -4.81 8.16
C LYS A 225 -16.27 -5.84 9.05
N PRO A 226 -15.96 -7.07 8.60
CA PRO A 226 -15.22 -8.02 9.42
C PRO A 226 -13.85 -7.48 9.84
N LEU A 227 -13.10 -6.85 8.92
CA LEU A 227 -11.79 -6.29 9.22
C LEU A 227 -11.87 -5.08 10.17
N ILE A 228 -12.90 -4.24 10.03
CA ILE A 228 -13.16 -3.13 10.96
C ILE A 228 -13.53 -3.65 12.36
N GLN A 229 -14.28 -4.75 12.46
CA GLN A 229 -14.60 -5.37 13.74
C GLN A 229 -13.34 -5.88 14.44
N GLU A 230 -12.45 -6.52 13.70
CA GLU A 230 -11.15 -6.98 14.22
C GLU A 230 -10.26 -5.80 14.66
N PHE A 231 -10.31 -4.69 13.92
CA PHE A 231 -9.64 -3.46 14.31
C PHE A 231 -10.17 -2.90 15.63
N LYS A 232 -11.50 -2.88 15.84
CA LYS A 232 -12.11 -2.47 17.12
C LYS A 232 -11.66 -3.37 18.28
N ILE A 233 -11.59 -4.68 18.06
CA ILE A 233 -11.10 -5.64 19.05
C ILE A 233 -9.63 -5.38 19.38
N TRP A 234 -8.81 -5.02 18.39
CA TRP A 234 -7.41 -4.67 18.59
C TRP A 234 -7.25 -3.34 19.36
N LEU A 235 -8.05 -2.32 19.02
CA LEU A 235 -8.07 -1.02 19.68
C LEU A 235 -8.44 -1.13 21.16
N ALA A 236 -9.37 -2.02 21.52
CA ALA A 236 -9.77 -2.26 22.91
C ALA A 236 -8.65 -2.84 23.79
N LYS A 237 -7.52 -3.26 23.19
CA LYS A 237 -6.35 -3.80 23.88
C LYS A 237 -5.18 -2.80 23.97
N GLN A 238 -5.33 -1.59 23.43
CA GLN A 238 -4.30 -0.54 23.42
C GLN A 238 -4.30 0.33 24.68
#